data_AF-U2KY14-F1
#
_entry.id   AF-U2KY14-F1
#
_cell.length_a   1.000
_cell.length_b   1.000
_cell.length_c   1.000
_cell.angle_alpha   90.00
_cell.angle_beta   90.00
_cell.angle_gamma   90.00
#
_symmetry.space_group_name_H-M   'P 1'
#
loop_
_entity.id
_entity.type
_entity.pdbx_description
1 polymer ?
#
loop_
_entity_poly.entity_id
_entity_poly.type
_entity_poly.pdbx_seq_one_letter_code
_entity_poly.pdbx_strand_id
1 'polypeptide(L)'
;MGVRITGIDTPLGGISCEYTEAEKNSIQEIFFFLESKRLLVNPIEMEVKSWCEQSALEIKNGIVSILAKNKFSDDTKNSLRAMIAACNDFLDDVSKVEQTGIIYKNHNGDWENATFSSSMKKFRTVFRDNISTLSLRYDLTFHKTIPEEY
;
A
#
# COMPACT_ATOMS: atom_id res chain seq x y z
N MET A 1 -9.48 23.60 -47.66
CA MET A 1 -9.49 22.13 -47.45
C MET A 1 -8.23 21.76 -46.68
N GLY A 2 -8.38 21.35 -45.42
CA GLY A 2 -7.25 20.89 -44.61
C GLY A 2 -7.75 19.74 -43.76
N VAL A 3 -7.42 18.52 -44.17
CA VAL A 3 -7.78 17.31 -43.42
C VAL A 3 -6.84 17.24 -42.23
N ARG A 4 -7.39 17.39 -41.01
CA ARG A 4 -6.69 17.01 -39.78
C ARG A 4 -6.66 15.49 -39.75
N ILE A 5 -5.47 14.92 -39.91
CA ILE A 5 -5.24 13.49 -39.70
C ILE A 5 -5.31 13.27 -38.19
N THR A 6 -6.42 12.71 -37.71
CA THR A 6 -6.50 12.07 -36.39
C THR A 6 -5.59 10.86 -36.44
N GLY A 7 -4.52 10.90 -35.64
CA GLY A 7 -3.51 9.86 -35.62
C GLY A 7 -4.10 8.51 -35.24
N ILE A 8 -4.11 7.60 -36.23
CA ILE A 8 -3.89 6.16 -36.14
C ILE A 8 -4.58 5.48 -34.95
N ASP A 9 -5.77 4.94 -35.23
CA ASP A 9 -6.38 3.84 -34.49
C ASP A 9 -5.46 2.61 -34.60
N THR A 10 -4.80 2.22 -33.51
CA THR A 10 -4.12 0.93 -33.42
C THR A 10 -5.17 -0.18 -33.25
N PRO A 11 -5.33 -1.12 -34.21
CA PRO A 11 -6.36 -2.15 -34.17
C PRO A 11 -5.77 -3.47 -33.65
N LEU A 12 -5.20 -3.45 -32.44
CA LEU A 12 -4.72 -4.65 -31.74
C LEU A 12 -5.10 -4.54 -30.26
N GLY A 13 -6.16 -5.27 -29.90
CA GLY A 13 -6.79 -5.25 -28.58
C GLY A 13 -5.82 -5.50 -27.44
N GLY A 14 -5.79 -4.55 -26.53
CA GLY A 14 -5.34 -4.71 -25.15
C GLY A 14 -6.24 -3.84 -24.30
N ILE A 15 -6.70 -4.37 -23.17
CA ILE A 15 -7.69 -3.79 -22.25
C ILE A 15 -7.05 -2.64 -21.44
N SER A 16 -6.13 -1.90 -22.05
CA SER A 16 -5.10 -1.07 -21.38
C SER A 16 -5.21 0.43 -21.67
N CYS A 17 -6.15 0.86 -22.53
CA CYS A 17 -6.24 2.25 -22.99
C CYS A 17 -7.43 3.05 -22.41
N GLU A 18 -7.80 2.84 -21.14
CA GLU A 18 -8.81 3.69 -20.47
C GLU A 18 -8.37 4.28 -19.12
N TYR A 19 -7.11 4.09 -18.69
CA TYR A 19 -6.61 4.79 -17.52
C TYR A 19 -6.08 6.16 -17.91
N THR A 20 -6.52 7.20 -17.19
CA THR A 20 -5.96 8.53 -17.43
C THR A 20 -4.52 8.57 -16.92
N GLU A 21 -3.60 9.18 -17.68
CA GLU A 21 -2.22 9.44 -17.23
C GLU A 21 -2.18 10.10 -15.83
N ALA A 22 -3.19 10.91 -15.51
CA ALA A 22 -3.35 11.51 -14.18
C ALA A 22 -3.57 10.47 -13.06
N GLU A 23 -4.34 9.41 -13.32
CA GLU A 23 -4.56 8.33 -12.37
C GLU A 23 -3.28 7.51 -12.16
N LYS A 24 -2.57 7.16 -13.23
CA LYS A 24 -1.27 6.47 -13.17
C LYS A 24 -0.26 7.28 -12.35
N ASN A 25 -0.14 8.58 -12.61
CA ASN A 25 0.76 9.47 -11.85
C ASN A 25 0.39 9.52 -10.36
N SER A 26 -0.90 9.57 -10.05
CA SER A 26 -1.36 9.56 -8.66
C SER A 26 -1.02 8.25 -7.93
N ILE A 27 -1.10 7.11 -8.61
CA ILE A 27 -0.68 5.81 -8.04
C ILE A 27 0.84 5.74 -7.88
N GLN A 28 1.60 6.29 -8.82
CA GLN A 28 3.05 6.38 -8.69
C GLN A 28 3.47 7.21 -7.48
N GLU A 29 2.78 8.34 -7.21
CA GLU A 29 2.99 9.14 -6.00
C GLU A 29 2.69 8.33 -4.72
N ILE A 30 1.61 7.53 -4.72
CA ILE A 30 1.31 6.61 -3.61
C ILE A 30 2.47 5.62 -3.42
N PHE A 31 3.00 5.04 -4.49
CA PHE A 31 4.09 4.07 -4.40
C PHE A 31 5.34 4.71 -3.78
N PHE A 32 5.79 5.86 -4.27
CA PHE A 32 6.93 6.58 -3.67
C PHE A 32 6.71 6.87 -2.18
N PHE A 33 5.49 7.26 -1.81
CA PHE A 33 5.15 7.47 -0.42
C PHE A 33 5.23 6.19 0.41
N LEU A 34 4.63 5.08 -0.05
CA LEU A 34 4.61 3.79 0.65
C LEU A 34 6.00 3.15 0.75
N GLU A 35 6.85 3.30 -0.26
CA GLU A 35 8.23 2.82 -0.27
C GLU A 35 9.09 3.44 0.85
N SER A 36 8.68 4.60 1.38
CA SER A 36 9.33 5.26 2.51
C SER A 36 8.87 4.76 3.88
N LYS A 37 7.82 3.93 3.94
CA LYS A 37 7.12 3.63 5.21
C LYS A 37 7.66 2.39 5.89
N ARG A 38 8.26 2.62 7.05
CA ARG A 38 8.85 1.61 7.94
C ARG A 38 7.96 0.39 8.16
N LEU A 39 6.66 0.62 8.40
CA LEU A 39 5.70 -0.44 8.66
C LEU A 39 5.63 -1.48 7.51
N LEU A 40 5.84 -1.02 6.27
CA LEU A 40 5.83 -1.86 5.08
C LEU A 40 7.22 -2.44 4.77
N VAL A 41 8.27 -1.64 4.85
CA VAL A 41 9.55 -1.96 4.19
C VAL A 41 10.68 -2.38 5.12
N ASN A 42 10.58 -2.16 6.43
CA ASN A 42 11.65 -2.52 7.36
C ASN A 42 11.41 -3.90 8.00
N PRO A 43 12.31 -4.88 7.74
CA PRO A 43 12.57 -5.94 8.69
C PRO A 43 13.59 -5.42 9.71
N ILE A 44 13.19 -5.34 10.96
CA ILE A 44 14.11 -5.10 12.07
C ILE A 44 13.82 -6.16 13.12
N GLU A 45 14.86 -6.62 13.82
CA GLU A 45 14.72 -7.57 14.94
C GLU A 45 13.91 -6.96 16.11
N MET A 46 13.68 -5.66 16.08
CA MET A 46 13.08 -4.87 17.14
C MET A 46 12.21 -3.77 16.56
N GLU A 47 10.94 -3.73 16.95
CA GLU A 47 10.00 -2.69 16.56
C GLU A 47 9.58 -1.82 17.74
N VAL A 48 9.36 -0.53 17.52
CA VAL A 48 8.74 0.33 18.54
C VAL A 48 7.27 0.49 18.21
N LYS A 49 6.40 0.03 19.12
CA LYS A 49 4.94 0.03 18.91
C LYS A 49 4.40 1.38 18.42
N SER A 50 4.75 2.46 19.11
CA SER A 50 4.25 3.81 18.78
C SER A 50 4.70 4.30 17.40
N TRP A 51 5.88 3.89 16.94
CA TRP A 51 6.37 4.23 15.61
C TRP A 51 5.65 3.43 14.52
N CYS A 52 5.21 2.20 14.82
CA CYS A 52 4.33 1.43 13.93
C CYS A 52 2.95 2.06 13.82
N GLU A 53 2.34 2.45 14.95
CA GLU A 53 1.06 3.16 14.99
C GLU A 53 1.13 4.47 14.21
N GLN A 54 2.17 5.27 14.43
CA GLN A 54 2.41 6.52 13.70
C GLN A 54 2.55 6.27 12.19
N SER A 55 3.31 5.25 11.79
CA SER A 55 3.46 4.90 10.37
C SER A 55 2.13 4.46 9.75
N ALA A 56 1.27 3.72 10.47
CA ALA A 56 -0.05 3.33 9.99
C ALA A 56 -0.98 4.54 9.80
N LEU A 57 -0.97 5.47 10.76
CA LEU A 57 -1.74 6.73 10.67
C LEU A 57 -1.29 7.60 9.48
N GLU A 58 0.03 7.72 9.28
CA GLU A 58 0.57 8.45 8.13
C GLU A 58 0.13 7.81 6.81
N ILE A 59 0.23 6.48 6.69
CA ILE A 59 -0.21 5.75 5.49
C ILE A 59 -1.68 6.02 5.21
N LYS A 60 -2.54 5.80 6.21
CA LYS A 60 -3.98 6.05 6.12
C LYS A 60 -4.28 7.46 5.64
N ASN A 61 -3.70 8.46 6.28
CA ASN A 61 -3.94 9.87 5.95
C ASN A 61 -3.41 10.24 4.56
N GLY A 62 -2.26 9.69 4.16
CA GLY A 62 -1.69 9.87 2.82
C GLY A 62 -2.61 9.32 1.72
N ILE A 63 -3.10 8.09 1.88
CA ILE A 63 -4.01 7.47 0.91
C ILE A 63 -5.34 8.23 0.85
N VAL A 64 -5.93 8.60 2.00
CA VAL A 64 -7.17 9.40 2.05
C VAL A 64 -7.01 10.75 1.36
N SER A 65 -5.88 11.44 1.60
CA SER A 65 -5.58 12.73 0.98
C SER A 65 -5.51 12.63 -0.55
N ILE A 66 -4.89 11.58 -1.09
CA ILE A 66 -4.78 11.36 -2.53
C ILE A 66 -6.13 10.95 -3.14
N LEU A 67 -6.89 10.07 -2.46
CA LEU A 67 -8.25 9.69 -2.84
C LEU A 67 -9.21 10.88 -2.91
N ALA A 68 -9.08 11.85 -2.01
CA ALA A 68 -9.95 13.02 -1.97
C ALA A 68 -9.68 14.03 -3.08
N LYS A 69 -8.44 14.07 -3.59
CA LYS A 69 -7.98 15.07 -4.58
C LYS A 69 -8.15 14.61 -6.02
N ASN A 70 -8.10 13.31 -6.26
CA ASN A 70 -8.01 12.74 -7.61
C ASN A 70 -9.24 11.90 -7.96
N LYS A 71 -9.52 11.79 -9.25
CA LYS A 71 -10.54 10.87 -9.77
C LYS A 71 -9.89 9.52 -10.04
N PHE A 72 -10.43 8.49 -9.43
CA PHE A 72 -10.01 7.11 -9.62
C PHE A 72 -11.16 6.28 -10.19
N SER A 73 -10.79 5.25 -10.94
CA SER A 73 -11.67 4.11 -11.25
C SER A 73 -12.13 3.42 -9.96
N ASP A 74 -13.28 2.75 -10.00
CA ASP A 74 -13.82 2.11 -8.80
C ASP A 74 -12.95 0.97 -8.30
N ASP A 75 -12.31 0.22 -9.21
CA ASP A 75 -11.33 -0.80 -8.84
C ASP A 75 -10.17 -0.21 -8.05
N THR A 76 -9.62 0.91 -8.49
CA THR A 76 -8.52 1.57 -7.80
C THR A 76 -8.96 2.15 -6.47
N LYS A 77 -10.15 2.75 -6.39
CA LYS A 77 -10.74 3.14 -5.10
C LYS A 77 -10.88 1.95 -4.16
N ASN A 78 -11.30 0.79 -4.67
CA ASN A 78 -11.47 -0.41 -3.86
C ASN A 78 -10.13 -0.91 -3.30
N SER A 79 -9.07 -0.93 -4.13
CA SER A 79 -7.73 -1.27 -3.65
C SER A 79 -7.21 -0.29 -2.59
N LEU A 80 -7.38 1.03 -2.82
CA LEU A 80 -6.96 2.05 -1.87
C LEU A 80 -7.78 1.99 -0.56
N ARG A 81 -9.09 1.70 -0.64
CA ARG A 81 -9.95 1.49 0.53
C ARG A 81 -9.58 0.24 1.31
N ALA A 82 -9.22 -0.85 0.65
CA ALA A 82 -8.74 -2.06 1.31
C ALA A 82 -7.46 -1.79 2.12
N MET A 83 -6.52 -1.01 1.57
CA MET A 83 -5.33 -0.57 2.30
C MET A 83 -5.66 0.35 3.48
N ILE A 84 -6.64 1.25 3.35
CA ILE A 84 -7.13 2.08 4.47
C ILE A 84 -7.78 1.20 5.56
N ALA A 85 -8.58 0.21 5.18
CA ALA A 85 -9.20 -0.73 6.12
C ALA A 85 -8.13 -1.50 6.90
N ALA A 86 -7.11 -2.02 6.22
CA ALA A 86 -5.98 -2.66 6.87
C ALA A 86 -5.24 -1.75 7.86
N CYS A 87 -5.13 -0.45 7.58
CA CYS A 87 -4.58 0.50 8.56
C CYS A 87 -5.45 0.60 9.82
N ASN A 88 -6.78 0.63 9.68
CA ASN A 88 -7.69 0.67 10.82
C ASN A 88 -7.60 -0.63 11.63
N ASP A 89 -7.69 -1.78 10.96
CA ASP A 89 -7.61 -3.09 11.61
C ASP A 89 -6.27 -3.25 12.36
N PHE A 90 -5.18 -2.79 11.76
CA PHE A 90 -3.86 -2.80 12.41
C PHE A 90 -3.85 -1.93 13.67
N LEU A 91 -4.34 -0.69 13.60
CA LEU A 91 -4.41 0.22 14.74
C LEU A 91 -5.29 -0.32 15.86
N ASP A 92 -6.44 -0.90 15.54
CA ASP A 92 -7.38 -1.50 16.50
C ASP A 92 -6.78 -2.75 17.17
N ASP A 93 -6.02 -3.56 16.44
CA ASP A 93 -5.35 -4.73 17.01
C ASP A 93 -4.15 -4.34 17.88
N VAL A 94 -3.34 -3.39 17.41
CA VAL A 94 -2.16 -2.92 18.14
C VAL A 94 -2.55 -2.12 19.39
N SER A 95 -3.70 -1.44 19.40
CA SER A 95 -4.19 -0.79 20.63
C SER A 95 -4.48 -1.79 21.77
N LYS A 96 -4.73 -3.06 21.45
CA LYS A 96 -4.94 -4.16 22.42
C LYS A 96 -3.62 -4.76 22.95
N VAL A 97 -2.48 -4.38 22.38
CA VAL A 97 -1.15 -4.83 22.81
C VAL A 97 -0.71 -3.99 24.01
N GLU A 98 -0.67 -4.59 25.20
CA GLU A 98 -0.31 -3.88 26.44
C GLU A 98 1.16 -3.44 26.50
N GLN A 99 2.05 -4.13 25.78
CA GLN A 99 3.48 -3.81 25.77
C GLN A 99 3.72 -2.37 25.25
N THR A 100 4.26 -1.53 26.13
CA THR A 100 4.71 -0.19 25.79
C THR A 100 6.21 -0.22 25.52
N GLY A 101 6.63 0.09 24.29
CA GLY A 101 8.04 0.19 23.92
C GLY A 101 8.45 -0.75 22.79
N ILE A 102 9.59 -1.44 22.98
CA ILE A 102 10.20 -2.31 21.98
C ILE A 102 9.53 -3.70 22.00
N ILE A 103 9.13 -4.19 20.83
CA ILE A 103 8.65 -5.54 20.57
C ILE A 103 9.74 -6.24 19.76
N TYR A 104 10.21 -7.38 20.24
CA TYR A 104 11.30 -8.14 19.63
C TYR A 104 10.76 -9.26 18.74
N LYS A 105 11.56 -9.68 17.77
CA LYS A 105 11.39 -10.95 17.09
C LYS A 105 11.88 -12.10 17.97
N ASN A 106 11.20 -13.23 17.86
CA ASN A 106 11.57 -14.49 18.50
C ASN A 106 12.53 -15.27 17.60
N HIS A 107 13.03 -16.40 18.09
CA HIS A 107 13.98 -17.26 17.35
C HIS A 107 13.41 -17.89 16.07
N ASN A 108 12.09 -17.92 15.91
CA ASN A 108 11.39 -18.36 14.70
C ASN A 108 11.13 -17.21 13.72
N GLY A 109 11.68 -16.02 14.01
CA GLY A 109 11.40 -14.76 13.35
C GLY A 109 10.20 -14.03 13.96
N ASP A 110 9.16 -14.75 14.38
CA ASP A 110 7.86 -14.16 14.71
C ASP A 110 7.96 -13.06 15.77
N TRP A 111 7.15 -12.02 15.71
CA TRP A 111 7.11 -11.05 16.81
C TRP A 111 6.70 -11.74 18.11
N GLU A 112 7.45 -11.51 19.19
CA GLU A 112 7.23 -12.10 20.52
C GLU A 112 5.78 -11.89 21.02
N ASN A 113 5.19 -10.73 20.69
CA ASN A 113 3.77 -10.52 20.92
C ASN A 113 2.94 -11.11 19.76
N ALA A 114 2.17 -12.16 20.03
CA ALA A 114 1.37 -12.86 19.04
C ALA A 114 0.32 -11.97 18.34
N THR A 115 -0.33 -11.06 19.07
CA THR A 115 -1.30 -10.11 18.50
C THR A 115 -0.62 -9.15 17.52
N PHE A 116 0.52 -8.58 17.93
CA PHE A 116 1.33 -7.73 17.06
C PHE A 116 1.83 -8.49 15.84
N SER A 117 2.30 -9.73 16.01
CA SER A 117 2.75 -10.57 14.89
C SER A 117 1.62 -10.80 13.88
N SER A 118 0.47 -11.26 14.36
CA SER A 118 -0.72 -11.52 13.53
C SER A 118 -1.23 -10.25 12.83
N SER A 119 -1.23 -9.12 13.52
CA SER A 119 -1.66 -7.83 12.97
C SER A 119 -0.71 -7.34 11.88
N MET A 120 0.61 -7.39 12.11
CA MET A 120 1.63 -7.07 11.12
C MET A 120 1.53 -7.97 9.88
N LYS A 121 1.27 -9.28 10.11
CA LYS A 121 1.01 -10.28 9.06
C LYS A 121 -0.10 -9.84 8.12
N LYS A 122 -1.29 -9.63 8.69
CA LYS A 122 -2.47 -9.23 7.94
C LYS A 122 -2.26 -7.91 7.19
N PHE A 123 -1.69 -6.91 7.87
CA PHE A 123 -1.41 -5.60 7.29
C PHE A 123 -0.54 -5.72 6.05
N ARG A 124 0.62 -6.38 6.15
CA ARG A 124 1.58 -6.52 5.05
C ARG A 124 1.03 -7.35 3.89
N THR A 125 0.24 -8.39 4.16
CA THR A 125 -0.44 -9.17 3.13
C THR A 125 -1.38 -8.28 2.31
N VAL A 126 -2.28 -7.53 2.96
CA VAL A 126 -3.24 -6.67 2.24
C VAL A 126 -2.51 -5.62 1.39
N PHE A 127 -1.45 -5.02 1.91
CA PHE A 127 -0.66 -4.05 1.13
C PHE A 127 0.04 -4.68 -0.06
N ARG A 128 0.67 -5.85 0.11
CA ARG A 128 1.35 -6.56 -0.98
C ARG A 128 0.37 -6.91 -2.10
N ASP A 129 -0.79 -7.44 -1.76
CA ASP A 129 -1.80 -7.86 -2.74
C ASP A 129 -2.35 -6.67 -3.54
N ASN A 130 -2.62 -5.55 -2.85
CA ASN A 130 -3.13 -4.34 -3.50
C ASN A 130 -2.05 -3.61 -4.29
N ILE A 131 -0.81 -3.54 -3.79
CA ILE A 131 0.33 -2.98 -4.53
C ILE A 131 0.57 -3.81 -5.79
N SER A 132 0.55 -5.14 -5.71
CA SER A 132 0.69 -6.03 -6.87
C SER A 132 -0.42 -5.79 -7.90
N THR A 133 -1.67 -5.72 -7.44
CA THR A 133 -2.83 -5.42 -8.29
C THR A 133 -2.69 -4.08 -9.02
N LEU A 134 -2.30 -3.03 -8.29
CA LEU A 134 -2.09 -1.68 -8.85
C LEU A 134 -0.87 -1.63 -9.78
N SER A 135 0.21 -2.35 -9.45
CA SER A 135 1.42 -2.43 -10.26
C SER A 135 1.12 -3.04 -11.63
N LEU A 136 0.38 -4.16 -11.65
CA LEU A 136 -0.07 -4.82 -12.87
C LEU A 136 -1.05 -3.95 -13.68
N ARG A 137 -2.00 -3.29 -13.00
CA ARG A 137 -3.00 -2.45 -13.65
C ARG A 137 -2.40 -1.24 -14.37
N TYR A 138 -1.43 -0.58 -13.75
CA TYR A 138 -0.88 0.69 -14.24
C TYR A 138 0.48 0.57 -14.92
N ASP A 139 1.03 -0.64 -15.01
CA ASP A 139 2.41 -0.89 -15.46
C ASP A 139 3.39 0.01 -14.68
N LEU A 140 3.35 -0.15 -13.35
CA LEU A 140 4.19 0.55 -12.39
C LEU A 140 4.99 -0.47 -11.57
N THR A 141 6.19 -0.08 -11.14
CA THR A 141 7.03 -0.91 -10.27
C THR A 141 7.03 -0.33 -8.85
N PHE A 142 6.78 -1.19 -7.86
CA PHE A 142 7.05 -0.91 -6.46
C PHE A 142 8.45 -1.44 -6.11
N HIS A 143 9.36 -0.57 -5.70
CA HIS A 143 10.80 -0.86 -5.63
C HIS A 143 11.27 -1.44 -4.30
N LYS A 144 10.34 -1.68 -3.36
CA LYS A 144 10.66 -2.22 -2.03
C LYS A 144 10.07 -3.59 -1.84
N THR A 145 10.80 -4.45 -1.15
CA THR A 145 10.28 -5.75 -0.72
C THR A 145 9.54 -5.58 0.60
N ILE A 146 8.26 -5.95 0.62
CA ILE A 146 7.50 -6.08 1.86
C ILE A 146 7.87 -7.45 2.47
N PRO A 147 8.38 -7.56 3.69
CA PRO A 147 8.79 -8.85 4.25
C PRO A 147 7.62 -9.85 4.35
N GLU A 148 7.87 -11.10 3.97
CA GLU A 148 6.93 -12.24 4.12
C GLU A 148 7.18 -13.03 5.40
N GLU A 149 8.42 -12.99 5.87
CA GLU A 149 8.87 -13.65 7.07
C GLU A 149 8.67 -12.70 8.26
N TYR A 150 8.05 -13.26 9.29
CA TYR A 150 7.90 -12.64 10.60
C TYR A 150 8.97 -13.33 11.37
#